data_AF-A0A831QKF6-F1
#
_entry.id   AF-A0A831QKF6-F1
#
_cell.length_a   1.000
_cell.length_b   1.000
_cell.length_c   1.000
_cell.angle_alpha   90.00
_cell.angle_beta   90.00
_cell.angle_gamma   90.00
#
_symmetry.space_group_name_H-M   'P 1'
#
loop_
_entity.id
_entity.type
_entity.pdbx_description
1 polymer ?
#
loop_
_entity_poly.entity_id
_entity_poly.type
_entity_poly.pdbx_seq_one_letter_code
_entity_poly.pdbx_strand_id
1 'polypeptide(L)'
;MKALMKKVVETFGPSGREDAIRQVLLDEIKPYVDRTFTDNMGNLHAVKEGNGARVMVAAHMDEIGFVVTHIDEKGFLRISPVGGVAPVRCLYQRVSLENGVKGVIGVESVKNTNDIDFSKLYLDIGARDEKEARGLAGEGLFGAFLNVMDEMNGLVTAKSLDDRVGCVIAIEAARQMKKSPN
;
A
#
# COMPACT_ATOMS: atom_id res chain seq x y z
N MET A 1 -1.29 8.93 -17.92
CA MET A 1 -0.26 8.34 -17.04
C MET A 1 0.10 9.10 -15.77
N LYS A 2 0.73 10.30 -15.74
CA LYS A 2 1.23 10.89 -14.47
C LYS A 2 0.18 11.01 -13.34
N ALA A 3 -1.00 11.56 -13.64
CA ALA A 3 -2.08 11.68 -12.66
C ALA A 3 -2.60 10.31 -12.17
N LEU A 4 -2.76 9.35 -13.10
CA LEU A 4 -3.14 7.97 -12.77
C LEU A 4 -2.09 7.31 -11.87
N MET A 5 -0.81 7.43 -12.22
CA MET A 5 0.29 6.88 -11.44
C MET A 5 0.31 7.45 -10.03
N LYS A 6 0.23 8.78 -9.88
CA LYS A 6 0.14 9.43 -8.57
C LYS A 6 -1.02 8.88 -7.74
N LYS A 7 -2.22 8.80 -8.33
CA LYS A 7 -3.41 8.25 -7.67
C LYS A 7 -3.20 6.81 -7.19
N VAL A 8 -2.64 5.95 -8.05
CA VAL A 8 -2.45 4.51 -7.80
C VAL A 8 -1.34 4.23 -6.79
N VAL A 9 -0.20 4.92 -6.87
CA VAL A 9 0.93 4.70 -5.95
C VAL A 9 0.68 5.29 -4.56
N GLU A 10 -0.04 6.41 -4.46
CA GLU A 10 -0.31 7.08 -3.18
C GLU A 10 -1.49 6.46 -2.42
N THR A 11 -2.39 5.73 -3.09
CA THR A 11 -3.53 5.08 -2.43
C THR A 11 -3.04 4.03 -1.43
N PHE A 12 -3.65 4.03 -0.24
CA PHE A 12 -3.41 3.05 0.81
C PHE A 12 -3.93 1.67 0.38
N GLY A 13 -3.11 0.64 0.55
CA GLY A 13 -3.57 -0.74 0.38
C GLY A 13 -2.51 -1.77 0.73
N PRO A 14 -2.08 -1.88 1.99
CA PRO A 14 -1.19 -2.96 2.40
C PRO A 14 -1.87 -4.32 2.25
N SER A 15 -1.10 -5.41 2.19
CA SER A 15 -1.64 -6.77 1.99
C SER A 15 -2.74 -7.09 3.02
N GLY A 16 -3.92 -7.49 2.54
CA GLY A 16 -5.13 -7.74 3.32
C GLY A 16 -6.03 -6.51 3.56
N ARG A 17 -5.67 -5.32 3.05
CA ARG A 17 -6.41 -4.05 3.17
C ARG A 17 -6.47 -3.29 1.85
N GLU A 18 -6.65 -3.99 0.75
CA GLU A 18 -6.53 -3.46 -0.60
C GLU A 18 -7.83 -2.87 -1.15
N ASP A 19 -8.89 -2.74 -0.35
CA ASP A 19 -10.21 -2.30 -0.82
C ASP A 19 -10.17 -0.92 -1.51
N ALA A 20 -9.43 0.03 -0.93
CA ALA A 20 -9.32 1.38 -1.47
C ALA A 20 -8.58 1.39 -2.82
N ILE A 21 -7.42 0.72 -2.92
CA ILE A 21 -6.68 0.62 -4.18
C ILE A 21 -7.48 -0.18 -5.22
N ARG A 22 -8.18 -1.24 -4.82
CA ARG A 22 -9.04 -2.00 -5.73
C ARG A 22 -10.13 -1.14 -6.34
N GLN A 23 -10.78 -0.29 -5.54
CA GLN A 23 -11.80 0.62 -6.04
C GLN A 23 -11.19 1.63 -7.03
N VAL A 24 -10.02 2.19 -6.71
CA VAL A 24 -9.30 3.08 -7.64
C VAL A 24 -8.99 2.38 -8.96
N LEU A 25 -8.45 1.17 -8.93
CA LEU A 25 -8.12 0.42 -10.14
C LEU A 25 -9.37 0.05 -10.96
N LEU A 26 -10.45 -0.35 -10.28
CA LEU A 26 -11.74 -0.65 -10.90
C LEU A 26 -12.29 0.56 -11.67
N ASP A 27 -12.33 1.72 -11.03
CA ASP A 27 -12.87 2.93 -11.64
C ASP A 27 -12.08 3.37 -12.88
N GLU A 28 -10.76 3.19 -12.85
CA GLU A 28 -9.88 3.56 -13.95
C GLU A 28 -9.91 2.54 -15.11
N ILE A 29 -10.09 1.24 -14.84
CA ILE A 29 -10.06 0.20 -15.89
C ILE A 29 -11.42 -0.10 -16.51
N LYS A 30 -12.51 0.03 -15.73
CA LYS A 30 -13.88 -0.35 -16.14
C LYS A 30 -14.34 0.24 -17.48
N PRO A 31 -14.01 1.50 -17.86
CA PRO A 31 -14.42 2.05 -19.16
C PRO A 31 -13.82 1.35 -20.38
N TYR A 32 -12.77 0.55 -20.19
CA TYR A 32 -11.97 -0.03 -21.27
C TYR A 32 -12.18 -1.53 -21.45
N VAL A 33 -12.90 -2.18 -20.54
CA VAL A 33 -13.12 -3.63 -20.52
C VAL A 33 -14.62 -3.96 -20.59
N ASP A 34 -14.95 -5.20 -20.94
CA ASP A 34 -16.34 -5.60 -21.18
C ASP A 34 -17.01 -6.13 -19.91
N ARG A 35 -16.24 -6.72 -18.98
CA ARG A 35 -16.72 -7.11 -17.65
C ARG A 35 -15.64 -6.99 -16.59
N THR A 36 -16.07 -6.76 -15.36
CA THR A 36 -15.22 -6.74 -14.17
C THR A 36 -15.87 -7.57 -13.06
N PHE A 37 -15.06 -8.26 -12.27
CA PHE A 37 -15.53 -8.93 -11.05
C PHE A 37 -14.41 -9.02 -10.03
N THR A 38 -14.78 -9.19 -8.77
CA THR A 38 -13.84 -9.40 -7.66
C THR A 38 -14.07 -10.79 -7.09
N ASP A 39 -13.00 -11.57 -6.93
CA ASP A 39 -13.11 -12.89 -6.32
C ASP A 39 -13.07 -12.83 -4.78
N ASN A 40 -13.23 -13.99 -4.14
CA ASN A 40 -13.28 -14.08 -2.68
C ASN A 40 -11.97 -13.67 -1.98
N MET A 41 -10.84 -13.68 -2.71
CA MET A 41 -9.56 -13.20 -2.18
C MET A 41 -9.39 -11.68 -2.36
N GLY A 42 -10.33 -11.03 -3.04
CA GLY A 42 -10.27 -9.61 -3.34
C GLY A 42 -9.56 -9.27 -4.65
N ASN A 43 -9.16 -10.25 -5.48
CA ASN A 43 -8.51 -9.93 -6.75
C ASN A 43 -9.49 -9.25 -7.71
N LEU A 44 -9.07 -8.16 -8.34
CA LEU A 44 -9.85 -7.50 -9.40
C LEU A 44 -9.55 -8.17 -10.75
N HIS A 45 -10.57 -8.77 -11.34
CA HIS A 45 -10.53 -9.29 -12.70
C HIS A 45 -11.19 -8.28 -13.64
N ALA A 46 -10.46 -7.87 -14.67
CA ALA A 46 -10.94 -7.00 -15.73
C ALA A 46 -10.77 -7.73 -17.08
N VAL A 47 -11.88 -8.01 -17.75
CA VAL A 47 -11.89 -8.88 -18.93
C VAL A 47 -12.32 -8.10 -20.15
N LYS A 48 -11.43 -8.10 -21.16
CA LYS A 48 -11.76 -7.74 -22.53
C LYS A 48 -12.08 -9.02 -23.31
N GLU A 49 -13.25 -9.10 -23.93
CA GLU A 49 -13.69 -10.26 -24.71
C GLU A 49 -13.07 -10.26 -26.11
N GLY A 50 -12.83 -11.48 -26.59
CA GLY A 50 -12.28 -11.78 -27.91
C GLY A 50 -12.39 -13.28 -28.17
N ASN A 51 -12.21 -13.67 -29.43
CA ASN A 51 -12.33 -15.02 -29.98
C ASN A 51 -10.97 -15.72 -30.13
N GLY A 52 -9.87 -15.04 -29.76
CA GLY A 52 -8.51 -15.57 -29.81
C GLY A 52 -8.09 -16.37 -28.58
N ALA A 53 -6.78 -16.55 -28.43
CA ALA A 53 -6.19 -17.17 -27.25
C ALA A 53 -6.44 -16.31 -25.99
N ARG A 54 -6.67 -16.98 -24.85
CA ARG A 54 -6.82 -16.30 -23.56
C ARG A 54 -5.45 -15.96 -22.99
N VAL A 55 -5.20 -14.68 -22.75
CA VAL A 55 -3.97 -14.15 -22.14
C VAL A 55 -4.33 -13.46 -20.83
N MET A 56 -3.51 -13.67 -19.80
CA MET A 56 -3.62 -12.98 -18.51
C MET A 56 -2.39 -12.08 -18.30
N VAL A 57 -2.65 -10.82 -18.01
CA VAL A 57 -1.67 -9.86 -17.50
C VAL A 57 -2.01 -9.63 -16.04
N ALA A 58 -1.06 -9.87 -15.14
CA ALA A 58 -1.26 -9.78 -13.71
C ALA A 58 -0.23 -8.81 -13.11
N ALA A 59 -0.71 -7.97 -12.19
CA ALA A 59 0.09 -7.08 -11.36
C ALA A 59 -0.52 -7.08 -9.96
N HIS A 60 0.30 -7.07 -8.91
CA HIS A 60 -0.22 -7.11 -7.55
C HIS A 60 -0.55 -5.70 -7.04
N MET A 61 -1.70 -5.56 -6.37
CA MET A 61 -2.22 -4.26 -5.93
C MET A 61 -1.89 -3.93 -4.48
N ASP A 62 -1.46 -4.90 -3.70
CA ASP A 62 -1.02 -4.68 -2.33
C ASP A 62 0.32 -3.94 -2.27
N GLU A 63 0.62 -3.37 -1.12
CA GLU A 63 1.92 -2.80 -0.81
C GLU A 63 2.44 -3.36 0.52
N ILE A 64 3.73 -3.19 0.75
CA ILE A 64 4.33 -3.49 2.05
C ILE A 64 3.82 -2.52 3.12
N GLY A 65 3.74 -2.98 4.36
CA GLY A 65 3.26 -2.18 5.48
C GLY A 65 3.55 -2.83 6.82
N PHE A 66 2.71 -2.55 7.80
CA PHE A 66 2.79 -3.14 9.12
C PHE A 66 1.41 -3.23 9.76
N VAL A 67 1.31 -4.02 10.83
CA VAL A 67 0.12 -4.13 11.68
C VAL A 67 0.47 -3.75 13.10
N VAL A 68 -0.41 -3.01 13.77
CA VAL A 68 -0.29 -2.68 15.19
C VAL A 68 -0.57 -3.94 16.02
N THR A 69 0.37 -4.34 16.86
CA THR A 69 0.25 -5.56 17.67
C THR A 69 -0.03 -5.30 19.14
N HIS A 70 0.36 -4.13 19.64
CA HIS A 70 0.18 -3.75 21.04
C HIS A 70 0.29 -2.22 21.20
N ILE A 71 -0.40 -1.67 22.19
CA ILE A 71 -0.27 -0.27 22.62
C ILE A 71 0.28 -0.28 24.04
N ASP A 72 1.42 0.35 24.27
CA ASP A 72 2.06 0.38 25.58
C ASP A 72 1.51 1.49 26.49
N GLU A 73 1.87 1.42 27.78
CA GLU A 73 1.42 2.35 28.83
C GLU A 73 1.75 3.83 28.53
N LYS A 74 2.78 4.08 27.71
CA LYS A 74 3.23 5.42 27.32
C LYS A 74 2.55 5.93 26.05
N GLY A 75 1.68 5.12 25.43
CA GLY A 75 0.96 5.47 24.21
C GLY A 75 1.72 5.16 22.91
N PHE A 76 2.84 4.42 22.97
CA PHE A 76 3.54 3.97 21.76
C PHE A 76 2.96 2.66 21.24
N LEU A 77 2.91 2.54 19.92
CA LEU A 77 2.35 1.38 19.23
C LEU A 77 3.49 0.43 18.84
N ARG A 78 3.39 -0.84 19.24
CA ARG A 78 4.25 -1.91 18.70
C ARG A 78 3.69 -2.40 17.38
N ILE A 79 4.59 -2.70 16.45
CA ILE A 79 4.23 -3.04 15.08
C ILE A 79 4.94 -4.32 14.61
N SER A 80 4.31 -5.04 13.69
CA SER A 80 4.91 -6.19 12.99
C SER A 80 4.80 -6.00 11.48
N PRO A 81 5.75 -6.53 10.69
CA PRO A 81 5.77 -6.32 9.25
C PRO A 81 4.59 -7.01 8.56
N VAL A 82 4.09 -6.36 7.52
CA VAL A 82 3.23 -6.95 6.50
C VAL A 82 4.02 -6.91 5.19
N GLY A 83 4.34 -8.10 4.66
CA GLY A 83 5.23 -8.25 3.51
C GLY A 83 6.73 -8.13 3.87
N GLY A 84 7.56 -7.97 2.84
CA GLY A 84 9.04 -7.98 2.94
C GLY A 84 9.66 -6.66 3.42
N VAL A 85 9.25 -6.16 4.59
CA VAL A 85 9.77 -4.89 5.14
C VAL A 85 11.05 -5.11 5.94
N ALA A 86 12.13 -4.45 5.53
CA ALA A 86 13.35 -4.42 6.33
C ALA A 86 13.21 -3.41 7.49
N PRO A 87 13.45 -3.81 8.76
CA PRO A 87 13.31 -2.92 9.93
C PRO A 87 14.10 -1.62 9.80
N VAL A 88 15.34 -1.71 9.31
CA VAL A 88 16.22 -0.56 9.11
C VAL A 88 15.68 0.48 8.12
N ARG A 89 14.83 0.08 7.15
CA ARG A 89 14.19 1.01 6.20
C ARG A 89 13.01 1.76 6.81
N CYS A 90 12.52 1.32 7.97
CA CYS A 90 11.38 1.94 8.66
C CYS A 90 11.79 3.15 9.50
N LEU A 91 13.06 3.25 9.88
CA LEU A 91 13.54 4.25 10.84
C LEU A 91 13.14 5.67 10.42
N TYR A 92 12.43 6.35 11.32
CA TYR A 92 11.98 7.74 11.19
C TYR A 92 11.05 8.01 10.00
N GLN A 93 10.54 6.96 9.36
CA GLN A 93 9.55 7.12 8.30
C GLN A 93 8.23 7.60 8.89
N ARG A 94 7.55 8.49 8.15
CA ARG A 94 6.16 8.86 8.42
C ARG A 94 5.25 7.79 7.85
N VAL A 95 4.17 7.51 8.56
CA VAL A 95 3.22 6.46 8.20
C VAL A 95 1.78 6.91 8.46
N SER A 96 0.84 6.24 7.82
CA SER A 96 -0.59 6.39 8.06
C SER A 96 -1.18 5.04 8.39
N LEU A 97 -2.05 5.00 9.39
CA LEU A 97 -2.92 3.88 9.67
C LEU A 97 -4.14 3.91 8.74
N GLU A 98 -4.83 2.77 8.65
CA GLU A 98 -6.05 2.59 7.83
C GLU A 98 -7.17 3.58 8.18
N ASN A 99 -7.22 4.04 9.44
CA ASN A 99 -8.19 5.03 9.92
C ASN A 99 -7.73 6.49 9.70
N GLY A 100 -6.59 6.71 9.05
CA GLY A 100 -6.05 8.03 8.73
C GLY A 100 -5.18 8.66 9.83
N VAL A 101 -5.03 8.03 11.00
CA VAL A 101 -4.09 8.49 12.02
C VAL A 101 -2.66 8.39 11.48
N LYS A 102 -1.90 9.46 11.64
CA LYS A 102 -0.51 9.55 11.21
C LYS A 102 0.43 9.32 12.38
N GLY A 103 1.61 8.80 12.08
CA GLY A 103 2.68 8.69 13.07
C GLY A 103 4.05 8.61 12.44
N VAL A 104 5.05 8.46 13.31
CA VAL A 104 6.47 8.30 12.94
C VAL A 104 7.01 7.04 13.60
N ILE A 105 7.73 6.22 12.83
CA ILE A 105 8.40 5.04 13.38
C ILE A 105 9.68 5.48 14.09
N GLY A 106 9.74 5.24 15.39
CA GLY A 106 10.94 5.38 16.21
C GLY A 106 11.65 4.04 16.44
N VAL A 107 12.82 4.13 17.06
CA VAL A 107 13.62 2.97 17.47
C VAL A 107 14.07 3.16 18.91
N GLU A 108 14.05 2.09 19.69
CA GLU A 108 14.67 2.06 21.01
C GLU A 108 16.20 2.23 20.90
N SER A 109 16.86 2.51 22.02
CA SER A 109 18.33 2.62 22.01
C SER A 109 18.96 1.29 21.57
N VAL A 110 19.72 1.34 20.48
CA VAL A 110 20.47 0.20 19.93
C VAL A 110 21.96 0.56 19.86
N LYS A 111 22.83 -0.41 20.18
CA LYS A 111 24.28 -0.22 20.12
C LYS A 111 24.82 -0.40 18.69
N ASN A 112 24.21 -1.30 17.92
CA ASN A 112 24.57 -1.58 16.54
C ASN A 112 23.31 -1.57 15.67
N THR A 113 23.40 -1.03 14.46
CA THR A 113 22.29 -1.02 13.49
C THR A 113 21.88 -2.42 13.04
N ASN A 114 22.79 -3.40 13.12
CA ASN A 114 22.49 -4.79 12.78
C ASN A 114 21.57 -5.46 13.81
N ASP A 115 21.41 -4.87 15.00
CA ASP A 115 20.54 -5.38 16.06
C ASP A 115 19.10 -4.85 15.92
N ILE A 116 18.81 -4.07 14.88
CA ILE A 116 17.49 -3.48 14.65
C ILE A 116 16.58 -4.53 14.02
N ASP A 117 15.64 -5.01 14.83
CA ASP A 117 14.48 -5.79 14.42
C ASP A 117 13.17 -5.06 14.77
N PHE A 118 12.02 -5.64 14.40
CA PHE A 118 10.71 -5.04 14.69
C PHE A 118 10.39 -4.92 16.19
N SER A 119 11.02 -5.72 17.05
CA SER A 119 10.83 -5.59 18.51
C SER A 119 11.39 -4.28 19.06
N LYS A 120 12.40 -3.72 18.36
CA LYS A 120 13.02 -2.42 18.69
C LYS A 120 12.29 -1.23 18.11
N LEU A 121 11.36 -1.46 17.18
CA LEU A 121 10.58 -0.39 16.57
C LEU A 121 9.31 -0.10 17.38
N TYR A 122 8.93 1.16 17.37
CA TYR A 122 7.63 1.61 17.87
C TYR A 122 7.10 2.70 16.95
N LEU A 123 5.78 2.87 16.92
CA LEU A 123 5.09 3.92 16.21
C LEU A 123 4.61 4.96 17.22
N ASP A 124 5.08 6.19 17.04
CA ASP A 124 4.62 7.36 17.80
C ASP A 124 3.53 8.10 17.00
N ILE A 125 2.33 8.17 17.58
CA ILE A 125 1.17 8.88 17.02
C ILE A 125 0.87 10.20 17.79
N GLY A 126 1.76 10.61 18.68
CA GLY A 126 1.63 11.82 19.49
C GLY A 126 0.73 11.68 20.73
N ALA A 127 0.40 10.45 21.14
CA ALA A 127 -0.35 10.18 22.35
C ALA A 127 0.52 10.31 23.61
N ARG A 128 -0.07 10.74 24.73
CA ARG A 128 0.63 10.93 26.01
C ARG A 128 0.62 9.70 26.90
N ASP A 129 -0.35 8.82 26.69
CA ASP A 129 -0.56 7.61 27.46
C ASP A 129 -1.34 6.57 26.63
N GLU A 130 -1.46 5.36 27.17
CA GLU A 130 -2.21 4.26 26.56
C GLU A 130 -3.66 4.63 26.25
N LYS A 131 -4.33 5.41 27.12
CA LYS A 131 -5.75 5.74 26.98
C LYS A 131 -5.97 6.67 25.78
N GLU A 132 -5.14 7.69 25.62
CA GLU A 132 -5.16 8.57 24.45
C GLU A 132 -4.83 7.78 23.17
N ALA A 133 -3.82 6.92 23.22
CA ALA A 133 -3.44 6.09 22.07
C ALA A 133 -4.58 5.15 21.64
N ARG A 134 -5.25 4.47 22.58
CA ARG A 134 -6.40 3.60 22.31
C ARG A 134 -7.62 4.36 21.77
N GLY A 135 -7.73 5.66 22.05
CA GLY A 135 -8.74 6.53 21.46
C GLY A 135 -8.47 6.87 19.99
N LEU A 136 -7.21 6.78 19.55
CA LEU A 136 -6.77 7.11 18.19
C LEU A 136 -6.55 5.87 17.32
N ALA A 137 -6.04 4.79 17.90
CA ALA A 137 -5.66 3.57 17.20
C ALA A 137 -5.96 2.32 18.03
N GLY A 138 -6.03 1.16 17.39
CA GLY A 138 -6.26 -0.12 18.04
C GLY A 138 -5.27 -1.18 17.55
N GLU A 139 -5.12 -2.25 18.34
CA GLU A 139 -4.45 -3.46 17.89
C GLU A 139 -5.19 -4.03 16.64
N GLY A 140 -4.42 -4.55 15.69
CA GLY A 140 -4.94 -5.07 14.43
C GLY A 140 -5.14 -4.03 13.32
N LEU A 141 -4.97 -2.73 13.59
CA LEU A 141 -4.95 -1.71 12.54
C LEU A 141 -3.70 -1.87 11.67
N PHE A 142 -3.89 -1.78 10.36
CA PHE A 142 -2.79 -1.80 9.41
C PHE A 142 -2.30 -0.38 9.14
N GLY A 143 -1.03 -0.26 8.81
CA GLY A 143 -0.41 0.99 8.40
C GLY A 143 0.54 0.82 7.21
N ALA A 144 0.74 1.92 6.51
CA ALA A 144 1.63 2.01 5.34
C ALA A 144 2.42 3.32 5.37
N PHE A 145 3.51 3.37 4.60
CA PHE A 145 4.39 4.52 4.53
C PHE A 145 3.71 5.73 3.88
N LEU A 146 3.96 6.93 4.42
CA LEU A 146 3.51 8.20 3.85
C LEU A 146 4.62 8.80 2.99
N ASN A 147 4.80 8.25 1.79
CA ASN A 147 5.65 8.83 0.76
C ASN A 147 4.76 9.27 -0.42
N VAL A 148 4.99 10.47 -0.93
CA VAL A 148 4.26 11.03 -2.07
C VAL A 148 5.07 10.85 -3.35
N MET A 149 4.38 10.71 -4.47
CA MET A 149 5.03 10.67 -5.76
C MET A 149 5.71 12.02 -6.04
N ASP A 150 6.99 11.96 -6.38
CA ASP A 150 7.82 13.08 -6.81
C ASP A 150 8.52 12.78 -8.14
N GLU A 151 8.92 13.84 -8.84
CA GLU A 151 9.62 13.78 -10.12
C GLU A 151 11.03 14.34 -9.96
N MET A 152 12.03 13.54 -10.30
CA MET A 152 13.43 13.90 -10.18
C MET A 152 14.15 13.64 -11.50
N ASN A 153 14.45 14.72 -12.22
CA ASN A 153 15.19 14.67 -13.49
C ASN A 153 14.59 13.67 -14.52
N GLY A 154 13.26 13.70 -14.67
CA GLY A 154 12.53 12.81 -15.57
C GLY A 154 12.31 11.38 -15.04
N LEU A 155 12.79 11.06 -13.84
CA LEU A 155 12.47 9.83 -13.12
C LEU A 155 11.37 10.10 -12.08
N VAL A 156 10.72 9.04 -11.62
CA VAL A 156 9.70 9.10 -10.59
C VAL A 156 10.13 8.33 -9.35
N THR A 157 9.90 8.91 -8.18
CA THR A 157 9.96 8.19 -6.90
C THR A 157 8.63 8.26 -6.20
N ALA A 158 8.22 7.16 -5.58
CA ALA A 158 7.00 7.08 -4.78
C ALA A 158 7.08 5.86 -3.86
N LYS A 159 6.16 5.76 -2.90
CA LYS A 159 5.86 4.45 -2.29
C LYS A 159 5.26 3.50 -3.32
N SER A 160 5.34 2.21 -3.03
CA SER A 160 4.53 1.18 -3.70
C SER A 160 4.71 1.09 -5.21
N LEU A 161 5.80 1.59 -5.81
CA LEU A 161 6.05 1.39 -7.24
C LEU A 161 5.99 -0.10 -7.61
N ASP A 162 6.53 -0.94 -6.72
CA ASP A 162 6.32 -2.38 -6.67
C ASP A 162 4.96 -2.70 -6.00
N ASP A 163 3.95 -3.21 -6.72
CA ASP A 163 3.82 -3.37 -8.19
C ASP A 163 2.69 -2.48 -8.75
N ARG A 164 2.46 -1.33 -8.11
CA ARG A 164 1.45 -0.35 -8.57
C ARG A 164 1.77 0.16 -9.98
N VAL A 165 3.03 0.14 -10.39
CA VAL A 165 3.41 0.45 -11.78
C VAL A 165 2.86 -0.60 -12.74
N GLY A 166 2.92 -1.90 -12.40
CA GLY A 166 2.29 -2.97 -13.17
C GLY A 166 0.78 -2.76 -13.33
N CYS A 167 0.09 -2.34 -12.26
CA CYS A 167 -1.33 -2.00 -12.33
C CYS A 167 -1.61 -0.84 -13.31
N VAL A 168 -0.79 0.22 -13.27
CA VAL A 168 -0.91 1.35 -14.20
C VAL A 168 -0.66 0.90 -15.64
N ILE A 169 0.32 0.04 -15.87
CA ILE A 169 0.61 -0.53 -17.20
C ILE A 169 -0.57 -1.35 -17.71
N ALA A 170 -1.20 -2.17 -16.87
CA ALA A 170 -2.37 -2.95 -17.24
C ALA A 170 -3.57 -2.06 -17.65
N ILE A 171 -3.79 -0.95 -16.93
CA ILE A 171 -4.83 0.04 -17.28
C ILE A 171 -4.51 0.73 -18.61
N GLU A 172 -3.29 1.21 -18.79
CA GLU A 172 -2.90 1.91 -20.04
C GLU A 172 -2.89 0.94 -21.24
N ALA A 173 -2.55 -0.34 -21.03
CA ALA A 173 -2.70 -1.38 -22.04
C ALA A 173 -4.17 -1.55 -22.43
N ALA A 174 -5.08 -1.71 -21.47
CA ALA A 174 -6.52 -1.83 -21.73
C ALA A 174 -7.07 -0.59 -22.46
N ARG A 175 -6.64 0.61 -22.07
CA ARG A 175 -7.03 1.88 -22.71
C ARG A 175 -6.56 1.98 -24.17
N GLN A 176 -5.36 1.48 -24.48
CA GLN A 176 -4.78 1.56 -25.81
C GLN A 176 -5.21 0.40 -26.73
N MET A 177 -5.78 -0.67 -26.17
CA MET A 177 -6.36 -1.74 -26.97
C MET A 177 -7.51 -1.20 -27.83
N LYS A 178 -7.26 -1.15 -29.13
CA LYS A 178 -8.32 -1.01 -30.14
C LYS A 178 -9.15 -2.30 -30.18
N LYS A 179 -10.33 -2.26 -30.80
CA LYS A 179 -11.11 -3.47 -31.09
C LYS A 179 -10.17 -4.52 -31.68
N SER A 180 -9.98 -5.62 -30.95
CA SER A 180 -9.25 -6.78 -31.42
C SER A 180 -10.10 -7.47 -32.48
N PRO A 181 -9.57 -7.79 -33.66
CA PRO A 181 -10.26 -8.65 -34.64
C PRO A 181 -10.28 -10.12 -34.18
N ASN A 182 -9.45 -10.47 -33.18
CA ASN A 182 -9.54 -11.73 -32.46
C ASN A 182 -10.47 -11.54 -31.29
#